data_AF-B6Q5Z2-F1
#
_entry.id   AF-B6Q5Z2-F1
#
_cell.length_a   1.000
_cell.length_b   1.000
_cell.length_c   1.000
_cell.angle_alpha   90.00
_cell.angle_beta   90.00
_cell.angle_gamma   90.00
#
_symmetry.space_group_name_H-M   'P 1'
#
loop_
_entity.id
_entity.type
_entity.pdbx_description
1 polymer ?
#
loop_
_entity_poly.entity_id
_entity_poly.type
_entity_poly.pdbx_seq_one_letter_code
_entity_poly.pdbx_strand_id
1 'polypeptide(L)'
;MFSSTRATLKTATATICLNGGARRLHTSSFEVFRDVPSLRDRRRQLQKSMRTVGLVPTMGALHDGHMSLIRQAAAENSDIFVSIYVNPTQFGVNEDLASYPRTWEADLEKLEKLNTELKQGGSSSGGSGGGTITAIFAPTGKEMYPTLPPSSEINGHGSFVTITPLATKLEGASRPVFFRGVATICTKLFNIVKPDRVYFGQKDVQQCVIIKRMVKDFHIDTDVRIGPTVRQPDGLALSSRNAYLGTRRRAVGLVLSQALHAAEKAHRDGKVSRQHILGAARKVTDAKLSEQKGLKPSDRALFEVDYISLADPESLDEVDTIDTSRGAILSGAVKMLPIEEAQTGEKLGVGDDKIAVRLIDNIILSPRK
;
A
#
# COMPACT_ATOMS: atom_id res chain seq x y z
N MET A 1 -21.96 25.50 48.36
CA MET A 1 -22.86 24.83 47.40
C MET A 1 -22.35 25.12 45.99
N PHE A 2 -21.58 24.22 45.38
CA PHE A 2 -21.20 24.33 43.98
C PHE A 2 -21.75 23.09 43.26
N SER A 3 -22.72 23.34 42.39
CA SER A 3 -23.46 22.32 41.64
C SER A 3 -22.61 21.80 40.48
N SER A 4 -22.44 20.48 40.44
CA SER A 4 -21.79 19.72 39.37
C SER A 4 -22.80 19.47 38.25
N THR A 5 -22.64 20.11 37.09
CA THR A 5 -23.42 19.77 35.89
C THR A 5 -22.60 18.86 34.99
N ARG A 6 -22.94 17.57 35.02
CA ARG A 6 -22.37 16.51 34.19
C ARG A 6 -22.88 16.68 32.76
N ALA A 7 -22.02 17.11 31.83
CA ALA A 7 -22.37 17.20 30.42
C ALA A 7 -22.43 15.79 29.81
N THR A 8 -23.63 15.36 29.44
CA THR A 8 -23.89 14.11 28.72
C THR A 8 -23.36 14.23 27.29
N LEU A 9 -22.44 13.33 26.89
CA LEU A 9 -22.04 13.17 25.49
C LEU A 9 -23.28 12.82 24.66
N LYS A 10 -23.70 13.72 23.78
CA LYS A 10 -24.66 13.40 22.72
C LYS A 10 -23.87 12.76 21.57
N THR A 11 -24.14 11.48 21.31
CA THR A 11 -23.79 10.81 20.05
C THR A 11 -24.34 11.62 18.89
N ALA A 12 -23.45 12.16 18.04
CA ALA A 12 -23.84 12.87 16.83
C ALA A 12 -24.24 11.84 15.77
N THR A 13 -25.53 11.70 15.54
CA THR A 13 -26.10 10.97 14.41
C THR A 13 -25.82 11.79 13.15
N ALA A 14 -25.07 11.24 12.20
CA ALA A 14 -24.93 11.87 10.88
C ALA A 14 -26.28 11.77 10.14
N THR A 15 -26.95 12.91 9.97
CA THR A 15 -28.18 12.99 9.17
C THR A 15 -27.80 12.96 7.69
N ILE A 16 -28.03 11.82 7.03
CA ILE A 16 -28.07 11.74 5.57
C ILE A 16 -29.51 12.05 5.15
N CYS A 17 -29.76 13.26 4.65
CA CYS A 17 -30.99 13.56 3.93
C CYS A 17 -30.83 13.08 2.48
N LEU A 18 -31.35 11.89 2.17
CA LEU A 18 -31.58 11.44 0.81
C LEU A 18 -33.04 10.96 0.70
N ASN A 19 -33.74 11.51 -0.30
CA ASN A 19 -35.11 11.16 -0.62
C ASN A 19 -35.24 9.68 -0.98
N GLY A 20 -36.16 8.99 -0.32
CA GLY A 20 -36.79 7.75 -0.80
C GLY A 20 -36.04 6.44 -0.53
N GLY A 21 -36.50 5.69 0.48
CA GLY A 21 -36.17 4.27 0.68
C GLY A 21 -35.49 3.96 2.00
N ALA A 22 -36.22 3.33 2.92
CA ALA A 22 -35.70 2.92 4.23
C ALA A 22 -34.62 1.84 4.09
N ARG A 23 -33.35 2.24 4.16
CA ARG A 23 -32.20 1.36 4.43
C ARG A 23 -31.84 1.47 5.90
N ARG A 24 -31.66 0.35 6.60
CA ARG A 24 -31.26 0.33 8.03
C ARG A 24 -30.03 1.22 8.22
N LEU A 25 -30.13 2.20 9.11
CA LEU A 25 -29.03 3.05 9.56
C LEU A 25 -28.03 2.17 10.32
N HIS A 26 -27.02 1.64 9.64
CA HIS A 26 -25.84 1.11 10.31
C HIS A 26 -25.12 2.28 10.98
N THR A 27 -25.17 2.36 12.30
CA THR A 27 -24.23 3.18 13.06
C THR A 27 -22.87 2.51 12.94
N SER A 28 -21.93 3.19 12.27
CA SER A 28 -20.58 2.65 12.14
C SER A 28 -19.91 2.55 13.51
N SER A 29 -19.10 1.52 13.72
CA SER A 29 -18.41 1.28 14.99
C SER A 29 -17.14 2.13 15.17
N PHE A 30 -16.88 3.00 14.19
CA PHE A 30 -15.86 4.04 14.12
C PHE A 30 -16.45 5.34 13.54
N GLU A 31 -15.75 6.46 13.72
CA GLU A 31 -16.14 7.77 13.19
C GLU A 31 -15.54 8.00 11.79
N VAL A 32 -16.29 8.60 10.86
CA VAL A 32 -15.79 8.95 9.52
C VAL A 32 -15.60 10.47 9.42
N PHE A 33 -14.37 10.89 9.17
CA PHE A 33 -13.98 12.30 9.04
C PHE A 33 -13.71 12.65 7.57
N ARG A 34 -14.27 13.78 7.11
CA ARG A 34 -14.10 14.30 5.75
C ARG A 34 -13.22 15.55 5.68
N ASP A 35 -13.04 16.23 6.81
CA ASP A 35 -12.26 17.45 6.95
C ASP A 35 -11.13 17.29 7.98
N VAL A 36 -10.06 18.08 7.81
CA VAL A 36 -8.88 18.07 8.67
C VAL A 36 -9.16 18.64 10.07
N PRO A 37 -9.91 19.74 10.26
CA PRO A 37 -10.20 20.27 11.59
C PRO A 37 -10.85 19.25 12.53
N SER A 38 -11.90 18.57 12.10
CA SER A 38 -12.64 17.61 12.92
C SER A 38 -11.79 16.39 13.33
N LEU A 39 -10.99 15.85 12.41
CA LEU A 39 -10.06 14.75 12.73
C LEU A 39 -8.98 15.20 13.73
N ARG A 40 -8.47 16.44 13.58
CA ARG A 40 -7.48 17.00 14.51
C ARG A 40 -8.05 17.20 15.90
N ASP A 41 -9.31 17.63 16.02
CA ASP A 41 -10.01 17.69 17.31
C ASP A 41 -10.08 16.33 17.97
N ARG A 42 -10.45 15.29 17.21
CA ARG A 42 -10.48 13.92 17.71
C ARG A 42 -9.09 13.45 18.18
N ARG A 43 -8.04 13.67 17.38
CA ARG A 43 -6.66 13.33 17.77
C ARG A 43 -6.23 14.04 19.06
N ARG A 44 -6.52 15.35 19.19
CA ARG A 44 -6.19 16.13 20.39
C ARG A 44 -6.86 15.58 21.64
N GLN A 45 -8.12 15.15 21.53
CA GLN A 45 -8.82 14.51 22.65
C GLN A 45 -8.16 13.19 23.07
N LEU A 46 -7.81 12.34 22.09
CA LEU A 46 -7.10 11.08 22.38
C LEU A 46 -5.73 11.34 23.03
N GLN A 47 -5.00 12.35 22.54
CA GLN A 47 -3.71 12.74 23.12
C GLN A 47 -3.83 13.20 24.58
N LYS A 48 -4.84 14.01 24.92
CA LYS A 48 -5.11 14.44 26.30
C LYS A 48 -5.40 13.25 27.24
N SER A 49 -5.93 12.17 26.69
CA SER A 49 -6.21 10.93 27.41
C SER A 49 -5.04 9.94 27.36
N MET A 50 -3.85 10.36 26.91
CA MET A 50 -2.66 9.50 26.77
C MET A 50 -2.89 8.25 25.92
N ARG A 51 -3.81 8.32 24.96
CA ARG A 51 -4.12 7.24 24.03
C ARG A 51 -3.21 7.32 22.81
N THR A 52 -2.69 6.16 22.41
CA THR A 52 -1.78 6.02 21.26
C THR A 52 -2.58 5.79 19.97
N VAL A 53 -2.12 6.41 18.89
CA VAL A 53 -2.76 6.33 17.57
C VAL A 53 -1.82 5.67 16.57
N GLY A 54 -2.26 4.52 16.05
CA GLY A 54 -1.66 3.87 14.88
C GLY A 54 -2.36 4.35 13.60
N LEU A 55 -1.60 4.82 12.61
CA LEU A 55 -2.11 5.22 11.30
C LEU A 55 -1.82 4.16 10.23
N VAL A 56 -2.84 3.76 9.49
CA VAL A 56 -2.71 2.93 8.28
C VAL A 56 -3.13 3.76 7.05
N PRO A 57 -2.18 4.33 6.30
CA PRO A 57 -2.49 5.07 5.09
C PRO A 57 -2.88 4.14 3.94
N THR A 58 -4.03 4.37 3.31
CA THR A 58 -4.48 3.59 2.14
C THR A 58 -5.09 4.47 1.05
N MET A 59 -5.21 3.91 -0.15
CA MET A 59 -5.98 4.49 -1.25
C MET A 59 -7.37 3.86 -1.42
N GLY A 60 -7.84 3.06 -0.46
CA GLY A 60 -9.04 2.23 -0.59
C GLY A 60 -8.81 0.95 -1.41
N ALA A 61 -9.90 0.32 -1.86
CA ALA A 61 -9.89 -1.02 -2.47
C ALA A 61 -9.17 -2.05 -1.58
N LEU A 62 -9.65 -2.12 -0.34
CA LEU A 62 -8.99 -2.83 0.74
C LEU A 62 -8.99 -4.34 0.51
N HIS A 63 -7.95 -5.01 1.00
CA HIS A 63 -7.72 -6.45 0.88
C HIS A 63 -6.96 -6.96 2.10
N ASP A 64 -6.71 -8.27 2.19
CA ASP A 64 -6.15 -8.88 3.42
C ASP A 64 -4.79 -8.33 3.82
N GLY A 65 -3.98 -7.87 2.86
CA GLY A 65 -2.76 -7.09 3.13
C GLY A 65 -3.02 -5.84 3.99
N HIS A 66 -4.07 -5.07 3.68
CA HIS A 66 -4.46 -3.91 4.49
C HIS A 66 -5.01 -4.32 5.86
N MET A 67 -5.81 -5.40 5.91
CA MET A 67 -6.35 -5.91 7.18
C MET A 67 -5.24 -6.39 8.11
N SER A 68 -4.18 -7.00 7.56
CA SER A 68 -2.98 -7.40 8.31
C SER A 68 -2.30 -6.20 8.99
N LEU A 69 -2.12 -5.09 8.26
CA LEU A 69 -1.54 -3.86 8.82
C LEU A 69 -2.41 -3.26 9.93
N ILE A 70 -3.74 -3.27 9.76
CA ILE A 70 -4.67 -2.79 10.79
C ILE A 70 -4.62 -3.67 12.05
N ARG A 71 -4.51 -4.99 11.91
CA ARG A 71 -4.32 -5.90 13.05
C ARG A 71 -3.00 -5.63 13.77
N GLN A 72 -1.92 -5.38 13.03
CA GLN A 72 -0.65 -5.00 13.62
C GLN A 72 -0.75 -3.65 14.37
N ALA A 73 -1.43 -2.67 13.78
CA ALA A 73 -1.69 -1.39 14.43
C ALA A 73 -2.51 -1.54 15.73
N ALA A 74 -3.50 -2.43 15.72
CA ALA A 74 -4.33 -2.75 16.89
C ALA A 74 -3.56 -3.45 18.02
N ALA A 75 -2.54 -4.24 17.68
CA ALA A 75 -1.70 -4.89 18.69
C ALA A 75 -0.77 -3.91 19.42
N GLU A 76 -0.45 -2.76 18.81
CA GLU A 76 0.56 -1.83 19.30
C GLU A 76 -0.01 -0.48 19.77
N ASN A 77 -1.30 -0.20 19.52
CA ASN A 77 -1.93 1.10 19.81
C ASN A 77 -3.33 0.96 20.38
N SER A 78 -3.82 1.97 21.10
CA SER A 78 -5.19 1.98 21.62
C SER A 78 -6.23 2.36 20.55
N ASP A 79 -5.87 3.22 19.60
CA ASP A 79 -6.75 3.70 18.53
C ASP A 79 -6.09 3.55 17.18
N ILE A 80 -6.89 3.15 16.19
CA ILE A 80 -6.43 2.96 14.82
C ILE A 80 -7.17 3.94 13.92
N PHE A 81 -6.38 4.71 13.18
CA PHE A 81 -6.85 5.64 12.17
C PHE A 81 -6.51 5.02 10.81
N VAL A 82 -7.50 4.91 9.93
CA VAL A 82 -7.29 4.44 8.55
C VAL A 82 -7.59 5.60 7.63
N SER A 83 -6.64 5.97 6.76
CA SER A 83 -6.94 6.95 5.70
C SER A 83 -7.35 6.23 4.43
N ILE A 84 -8.39 6.72 3.75
CA ILE A 84 -8.82 6.25 2.43
C ILE A 84 -8.81 7.47 1.51
N TYR A 85 -7.73 7.60 0.73
CA TYR A 85 -7.57 8.72 -0.19
C TYR A 85 -6.75 8.33 -1.42
N VAL A 86 -7.37 8.35 -2.59
CA VAL A 86 -6.67 8.19 -3.88
C VAL A 86 -5.96 9.50 -4.20
N ASN A 87 -4.67 9.56 -3.89
CA ASN A 87 -3.86 10.77 -4.08
C ASN A 87 -3.51 10.97 -5.57
N PRO A 88 -3.96 12.05 -6.24
CA PRO A 88 -3.65 12.26 -7.66
C PRO A 88 -2.15 12.47 -7.94
N THR A 89 -1.41 13.05 -6.99
CA THR A 89 -0.01 13.50 -7.20
C THR A 89 1.01 12.36 -7.28
N GLN A 90 0.60 11.14 -6.92
CA GLN A 90 1.39 9.91 -7.12
C GLN A 90 0.94 9.13 -8.37
N PHE A 91 0.17 9.75 -9.25
CA PHE A 91 -0.12 9.22 -10.57
C PHE A 91 0.50 10.14 -11.62
N GLY A 92 1.31 9.57 -12.51
CA GLY A 92 1.76 10.26 -13.72
C GLY A 92 0.60 10.58 -14.66
N VAL A 93 0.82 11.48 -15.61
CA VAL A 93 -0.21 11.96 -16.56
C VAL A 93 -0.90 10.82 -17.31
N ASN A 94 -0.16 9.76 -17.64
CA ASN A 94 -0.64 8.60 -18.38
C ASN A 94 -0.88 7.36 -17.50
N GLU A 95 -0.99 7.53 -16.18
CA GLU A 95 -1.23 6.42 -15.24
C GLU A 95 -2.72 6.22 -14.93
N ASP A 96 -3.01 5.16 -14.18
CA ASP A 96 -4.34 4.58 -13.99
C ASP A 96 -5.26 5.34 -13.00
N LEU A 97 -5.08 6.65 -12.80
CA LEU A 97 -5.84 7.44 -11.83
C LEU A 97 -7.35 7.38 -12.06
N ALA A 98 -7.79 7.53 -13.31
CA ALA A 98 -9.21 7.54 -13.67
C ALA A 98 -9.86 6.16 -13.49
N SER A 99 -9.09 5.09 -13.70
CA SER A 99 -9.55 3.71 -13.60
C SER A 99 -9.34 3.08 -12.22
N TYR A 100 -8.68 3.77 -11.28
CA TYR A 100 -8.37 3.23 -9.96
C TYR A 100 -9.65 2.85 -9.19
N PRO A 101 -9.75 1.66 -8.59
CA PRO A 101 -10.98 1.18 -7.96
C PRO A 101 -11.37 2.05 -6.76
N ARG A 102 -12.64 2.47 -6.72
CA ARG A 102 -13.23 3.21 -5.60
C ARG A 102 -14.40 2.41 -5.04
N THR A 103 -14.14 1.68 -3.96
CA THR A 103 -15.07 0.68 -3.40
C THR A 103 -15.52 1.04 -1.98
N TRP A 104 -16.08 2.25 -1.81
CA TRP A 104 -16.38 2.82 -0.49
C TRP A 104 -17.18 1.89 0.41
N GLU A 105 -18.31 1.37 -0.08
CA GLU A 105 -19.21 0.50 0.71
C GLU A 105 -18.51 -0.82 1.10
N ALA A 106 -17.81 -1.46 0.17
CA ALA A 106 -17.11 -2.72 0.41
C ALA A 106 -15.88 -2.53 1.34
N ASP A 107 -15.23 -1.38 1.28
CA ASP A 107 -14.13 -1.05 2.18
C ASP A 107 -14.64 -0.86 3.61
N LEU A 108 -15.76 -0.13 3.79
CA LEU A 108 -16.39 0.04 5.11
C LEU A 108 -16.88 -1.28 5.69
N GLU A 109 -17.49 -2.16 4.90
CA GLU A 109 -17.94 -3.47 5.36
C GLU A 109 -16.78 -4.32 5.90
N LYS A 110 -15.65 -4.36 5.17
CA LYS A 110 -14.43 -5.05 5.63
C LYS A 110 -13.89 -4.45 6.92
N LEU A 111 -13.86 -3.12 7.02
CA LEU A 111 -13.41 -2.43 8.22
C LEU A 111 -14.31 -2.69 9.42
N GLU A 112 -15.63 -2.74 9.23
CA GLU A 112 -16.58 -3.05 10.30
C GLU A 112 -16.46 -4.49 10.80
N LYS A 113 -16.36 -5.44 9.86
CA LYS A 113 -16.11 -6.83 10.21
C LYS A 113 -14.81 -6.95 11.02
N LEU A 114 -13.73 -6.33 10.55
CA LEU A 114 -12.46 -6.34 11.27
C LEU A 114 -12.57 -5.65 12.64
N ASN A 115 -13.25 -4.50 12.74
CA ASN A 115 -13.38 -3.81 14.02
C ASN A 115 -14.18 -4.63 15.05
N THR A 116 -15.17 -5.39 14.57
CA THR A 116 -15.92 -6.35 15.38
C THR A 116 -15.02 -7.47 15.89
N GLU A 117 -14.19 -8.06 15.00
CA GLU A 117 -13.18 -9.06 15.37
C GLU A 117 -12.19 -8.53 16.43
N LEU A 118 -11.68 -7.31 16.24
CA LEU A 118 -10.75 -6.66 17.18
C LEU A 118 -11.38 -6.44 18.56
N LYS A 119 -12.62 -5.95 18.60
CA LYS A 119 -13.37 -5.72 19.86
C LYS A 119 -13.66 -7.02 20.62
N GLN A 120 -13.94 -8.11 19.90
CA GLN A 120 -14.18 -9.43 20.51
C GLN A 120 -12.88 -10.08 20.99
N GLY A 121 -11.81 -10.01 20.21
CA GLY A 121 -10.51 -10.59 20.53
C GLY A 121 -9.80 -9.92 21.71
N GLY A 122 -10.08 -8.64 21.99
CA GLY A 122 -9.52 -7.90 23.12
C GLY A 122 -10.04 -8.30 24.51
N SER A 123 -11.05 -9.17 24.60
CA SER A 123 -11.65 -9.61 25.89
C SER A 123 -11.09 -10.92 26.44
N SER A 124 -10.27 -11.65 25.66
CA SER A 124 -9.91 -13.05 25.97
C SER A 124 -8.46 -13.24 26.45
N SER A 125 -7.66 -12.18 26.53
CA SER A 125 -6.26 -12.24 26.98
C SER A 125 -6.03 -11.15 28.02
N GLY A 126 -5.67 -11.52 29.26
CA GLY A 126 -5.51 -10.61 30.42
C GLY A 126 -4.36 -9.59 30.35
N GLY A 127 -4.04 -9.07 29.16
CA GLY A 127 -3.18 -7.92 28.93
C GLY A 127 -3.99 -6.81 28.23
N SER A 128 -3.67 -5.56 28.52
CA SER A 128 -4.28 -4.33 27.98
C SER A 128 -5.08 -4.53 26.69
N GLY A 129 -6.41 -4.37 26.76
CA GLY A 129 -7.33 -4.66 25.66
C GLY A 129 -6.85 -4.11 24.32
N GLY A 130 -6.92 -4.95 23.28
CA GLY A 130 -6.45 -4.63 21.94
C GLY A 130 -7.07 -3.36 21.37
N GLY A 131 -6.32 -2.66 20.53
CA GLY A 131 -6.78 -1.45 19.86
C GLY A 131 -7.96 -1.68 18.93
N THR A 132 -8.70 -0.61 18.65
CA THR A 132 -9.85 -0.64 17.74
C THR A 132 -9.74 0.46 16.68
N ILE A 133 -10.33 0.22 15.52
CA ILE A 133 -10.53 1.28 14.54
C ILE A 133 -11.44 2.32 15.17
N THR A 134 -10.92 3.54 15.33
CA THR A 134 -11.62 4.66 15.96
C THR A 134 -12.01 5.71 14.92
N ALA A 135 -11.20 5.88 13.86
CA ALA A 135 -11.44 6.89 12.84
C ALA A 135 -11.10 6.39 11.43
N ILE A 136 -11.96 6.74 10.47
CA ILE A 136 -11.68 6.69 9.04
C ILE A 136 -11.54 8.12 8.53
N PHE A 137 -10.38 8.46 7.98
CA PHE A 137 -10.18 9.75 7.32
C PHE A 137 -10.30 9.59 5.81
N ALA A 138 -11.36 10.14 5.24
CA ALA A 138 -11.67 10.01 3.81
C ALA A 138 -11.91 11.38 3.18
N PRO A 139 -10.86 12.23 3.09
CA PRO A 139 -10.98 13.61 2.64
C PRO A 139 -11.28 13.73 1.15
N THR A 140 -11.79 14.90 0.76
CA THR A 140 -11.88 15.28 -0.65
C THR A 140 -10.55 15.78 -1.19
N GLY A 141 -10.41 15.86 -2.52
CA GLY A 141 -9.23 16.47 -3.15
C GLY A 141 -9.02 17.93 -2.73
N LYS A 142 -10.10 18.71 -2.59
CA LYS A 142 -10.06 20.11 -2.14
C LYS A 142 -9.60 20.23 -0.69
N GLU A 143 -10.01 19.31 0.17
CA GLU A 143 -9.56 19.28 1.57
C GLU A 143 -8.05 18.99 1.65
N MET A 144 -7.57 18.00 0.88
CA MET A 144 -6.15 17.71 0.85
C MET A 144 -5.35 18.80 0.15
N TYR A 145 -5.90 19.46 -0.88
CA TYR A 145 -5.20 20.46 -1.68
C TYR A 145 -6.05 21.74 -1.82
N PRO A 146 -6.06 22.62 -0.80
CA PRO A 146 -6.99 23.75 -0.72
C PRO A 146 -6.67 24.91 -1.67
N THR A 147 -5.41 25.08 -2.08
CA THR A 147 -4.98 26.13 -3.00
C THR A 147 -5.10 25.68 -4.45
N LEU A 148 -4.38 24.63 -4.84
CA LEU A 148 -4.50 23.91 -6.12
C LEU A 148 -3.97 22.48 -5.92
N PRO A 149 -4.52 21.46 -6.61
CA PRO A 149 -3.87 20.15 -6.65
C PRO A 149 -2.48 20.31 -7.31
N PRO A 150 -1.40 19.78 -6.71
CA PRO A 150 -0.08 19.84 -7.29
C PRO A 150 -0.05 19.15 -8.65
N SER A 151 0.72 19.69 -9.59
CA SER A 151 0.84 19.08 -10.92
C SER A 151 1.55 17.72 -10.86
N SER A 152 1.06 16.77 -11.68
CA SER A 152 1.69 15.47 -11.90
C SER A 152 2.83 15.52 -12.93
N GLU A 153 3.15 16.69 -13.47
CA GLU A 153 4.31 16.88 -14.35
C GLU A 153 5.61 16.88 -13.55
N ILE A 154 6.70 16.41 -14.15
CA ILE A 154 8.01 16.34 -13.51
C ILE A 154 8.45 17.73 -13.01
N ASN A 155 8.28 18.76 -13.85
CA ASN A 155 8.61 20.15 -13.51
C ASN A 155 7.39 20.98 -13.10
N GLY A 156 6.31 20.31 -12.68
CA GLY A 156 5.05 20.95 -12.33
C GLY A 156 5.14 21.80 -11.06
N HIS A 157 4.33 22.85 -10.97
CA HIS A 157 4.24 23.71 -9.80
C HIS A 157 3.42 23.07 -8.66
N GLY A 158 3.85 23.31 -7.42
CA GLY A 158 3.18 22.83 -6.21
C GLY A 158 4.13 22.77 -5.01
N SER A 159 3.58 22.54 -3.82
CA SER A 159 4.38 22.25 -2.62
C SER A 159 4.60 20.74 -2.52
N PHE A 160 5.86 20.32 -2.57
CA PHE A 160 6.24 18.92 -2.60
C PHE A 160 7.28 18.59 -1.54
N VAL A 161 7.29 17.32 -1.13
CA VAL A 161 8.38 16.71 -0.38
C VAL A 161 9.02 15.66 -1.30
N THR A 162 10.34 15.71 -1.45
CA THR A 162 11.09 14.76 -2.29
C THR A 162 12.28 14.23 -1.51
N ILE A 163 12.49 12.92 -1.54
CA ILE A 163 13.60 12.25 -0.82
C ILE A 163 14.63 11.79 -1.85
N THR A 164 15.67 12.59 -2.04
CA THR A 164 16.75 12.30 -2.98
C THR A 164 17.93 11.62 -2.27
N PRO A 165 18.69 10.73 -2.95
CA PRO A 165 18.47 10.23 -4.31
C PRO A 165 17.46 9.07 -4.39
N LEU A 166 16.88 8.61 -3.26
CA LEU A 166 16.06 7.39 -3.21
C LEU A 166 14.85 7.40 -4.15
N ALA A 167 14.21 8.57 -4.32
CA ALA A 167 13.01 8.73 -5.13
C ALA A 167 13.24 8.58 -6.65
N THR A 168 14.49 8.61 -7.13
CA THR A 168 14.83 8.52 -8.56
C THR A 168 15.41 7.18 -8.98
N LYS A 169 15.58 6.24 -8.06
CA LYS A 169 16.12 4.88 -8.32
C LYS A 169 14.98 3.89 -8.58
N LEU A 170 15.28 2.75 -9.19
CA LEU A 170 14.36 1.60 -9.32
C LEU A 170 12.94 2.00 -9.79
N GLU A 171 11.90 1.82 -8.97
CA GLU A 171 10.52 2.22 -9.30
C GLU A 171 10.41 3.71 -9.65
N GLY A 172 11.24 4.55 -9.01
CA GLY A 172 11.29 5.99 -9.24
C GLY A 172 11.86 6.34 -10.61
N ALA A 173 12.74 5.51 -11.17
CA ALA A 173 13.21 5.68 -12.55
C ALA A 173 12.10 5.38 -13.55
N SER A 174 11.32 4.31 -13.33
CA SER A 174 10.17 3.97 -14.17
C SER A 174 8.97 4.91 -13.94
N ARG A 175 8.87 5.55 -12.77
CA ARG A 175 7.75 6.44 -12.36
C ARG A 175 8.27 7.73 -11.71
N PRO A 176 8.81 8.69 -12.49
CA PRO A 176 9.58 9.85 -11.98
C PRO A 176 8.88 10.76 -10.97
N VAL A 177 7.54 10.79 -10.95
CA VAL A 177 6.76 11.63 -10.02
C VAL A 177 6.15 10.86 -8.85
N PHE A 178 6.21 9.52 -8.89
CA PHE A 178 5.47 8.66 -7.95
C PHE A 178 5.85 8.94 -6.50
N PHE A 179 7.15 8.85 -6.18
CA PHE A 179 7.61 8.99 -4.80
C PHE A 179 7.57 10.43 -4.27
N ARG A 180 7.65 11.44 -5.15
CA ARG A 180 7.35 12.83 -4.78
C ARG A 180 5.91 12.94 -4.29
N GLY A 181 4.96 12.36 -5.02
CA GLY A 181 3.55 12.30 -4.62
C GLY A 181 3.35 11.56 -3.30
N VAL A 182 3.97 10.39 -3.14
CA VAL A 182 3.90 9.56 -1.92
C VAL A 182 4.48 10.28 -0.70
N ALA A 183 5.67 10.86 -0.79
CA ALA A 183 6.29 11.58 0.31
C ALA A 183 5.48 12.83 0.69
N THR A 184 4.94 13.54 -0.30
CA THR A 184 4.08 14.72 -0.09
C THR A 184 2.80 14.35 0.65
N ILE A 185 2.07 13.32 0.20
CA ILE A 185 0.81 12.93 0.85
C ILE A 185 1.04 12.36 2.25
N CYS A 186 2.10 11.56 2.44
CA CYS A 186 2.43 11.01 3.75
C CYS A 186 2.82 12.12 4.73
N THR A 187 3.62 13.11 4.30
CA THR A 187 3.94 14.29 5.12
C THR A 187 2.68 15.03 5.55
N LYS A 188 1.70 15.21 4.66
CA LYS A 188 0.41 15.83 5.01
C LYS A 188 -0.35 14.98 6.03
N LEU A 189 -0.48 13.68 5.79
CA LEU A 189 -1.18 12.76 6.70
C LEU A 189 -0.52 12.74 8.08
N PHE A 190 0.81 12.75 8.17
CA PHE A 190 1.52 12.77 9.46
C PHE A 190 1.30 14.08 10.21
N ASN A 191 1.25 15.22 9.50
CA ASN A 191 0.91 16.52 10.09
C ASN A 191 -0.57 16.67 10.47
N ILE A 192 -1.46 15.95 9.78
CA ILE A 192 -2.90 15.95 10.06
C ILE A 192 -3.19 15.08 11.29
N VAL A 193 -2.68 13.84 11.27
CA VAL A 193 -3.01 12.79 12.26
C VAL A 193 -2.08 12.81 13.47
N LYS A 194 -0.81 13.20 13.33
CA LYS A 194 0.24 13.07 14.35
C LYS A 194 0.24 11.68 15.02
N PRO A 195 0.40 10.60 14.24
CA PRO A 195 0.30 9.25 14.78
C PRO A 195 1.56 8.90 15.58
N ASP A 196 1.40 8.14 16.65
CA ASP A 196 2.52 7.57 17.40
C ASP A 196 3.26 6.54 16.53
N ARG A 197 2.52 5.78 15.70
CA ARG A 197 3.07 4.80 14.77
C ARG A 197 2.35 4.83 13.43
N VAL A 198 3.07 4.57 12.35
CA VAL A 198 2.50 4.43 11.00
C VAL A 198 2.87 3.09 10.37
N TYR A 199 1.93 2.45 9.70
CA TYR A 199 2.06 1.09 9.16
C TYR A 199 2.05 1.08 7.64
N PHE A 200 3.08 0.47 7.04
CA PHE A 200 3.21 0.28 5.60
C PHE A 200 3.52 -1.17 5.26
N GLY A 201 3.04 -1.65 4.11
CA GLY A 201 3.31 -3.00 3.63
C GLY A 201 4.64 -3.10 2.89
N GLN A 202 5.44 -4.13 3.22
CA GLN A 202 6.73 -4.41 2.60
C GLN A 202 6.65 -4.56 1.08
N LYS A 203 5.49 -4.96 0.53
CA LYS A 203 5.27 -5.11 -0.92
C LYS A 203 5.77 -3.91 -1.73
N ASP A 204 5.58 -2.71 -1.19
CA ASP A 204 6.09 -1.46 -1.76
C ASP A 204 7.41 -1.10 -1.06
N VAL A 205 8.44 -1.94 -1.22
CA VAL A 205 9.67 -1.87 -0.39
C VAL A 205 10.41 -0.54 -0.53
N GLN A 206 10.49 0.01 -1.74
CA GLN A 206 11.13 1.31 -1.95
C GLN A 206 10.34 2.45 -1.30
N GLN A 207 9.00 2.37 -1.29
CA GLN A 207 8.18 3.30 -0.51
C GLN A 207 8.53 3.20 0.98
N CYS A 208 8.67 1.98 1.51
CA CYS A 208 9.04 1.78 2.92
C CYS A 208 10.40 2.42 3.25
N VAL A 209 11.41 2.25 2.38
CA VAL A 209 12.74 2.86 2.57
C VAL A 209 12.67 4.38 2.49
N ILE A 210 11.91 4.93 1.53
CA ILE A 210 11.70 6.37 1.37
C ILE A 210 10.99 6.98 2.58
N ILE A 211 9.94 6.33 3.10
CA ILE A 211 9.22 6.82 4.28
C ILE A 211 10.09 6.76 5.54
N LYS A 212 10.86 5.69 5.72
CA LYS A 212 11.84 5.60 6.83
C LYS A 212 12.88 6.73 6.75
N ARG A 213 13.42 7.00 5.56
CA ARG A 213 14.36 8.11 5.33
C ARG A 213 13.70 9.45 5.61
N MET A 214 12.50 9.69 5.09
CA MET A 214 11.73 10.91 5.32
C MET A 214 11.48 11.19 6.81
N VAL A 215 11.06 10.17 7.56
CA VAL A 215 10.82 10.28 9.00
C VAL A 215 12.10 10.61 9.76
N LYS A 216 13.21 9.95 9.41
CA LYS A 216 14.52 10.20 10.00
C LYS A 216 15.04 11.61 9.70
N ASP A 217 15.06 11.99 8.43
CA ASP A 217 15.71 13.24 7.98
C ASP A 217 14.93 14.49 8.42
N PHE A 218 13.60 14.40 8.51
CA PHE A 218 12.76 15.51 8.97
C PHE A 218 12.41 15.46 10.46
N HIS A 219 13.00 14.54 11.23
CA HIS A 219 12.70 14.34 12.66
C HIS A 219 11.19 14.27 12.93
N ILE A 220 10.46 13.53 12.08
CA ILE A 220 9.02 13.35 12.27
C ILE A 220 8.82 12.41 13.45
N ASP A 221 8.09 12.88 14.46
CA ASP A 221 7.83 12.14 15.70
C ASP A 221 6.80 11.01 15.48
N THR A 222 7.23 9.93 14.84
CA THR A 222 6.42 8.73 14.58
C THR A 222 7.30 7.50 14.33
N ASP A 223 6.88 6.33 14.83
CA ASP A 223 7.55 5.06 14.48
C ASP A 223 7.02 4.50 13.16
N VAL A 224 7.92 4.19 12.22
CA VAL A 224 7.55 3.50 10.98
C VAL A 224 7.58 1.97 11.18
N ARG A 225 6.42 1.34 11.08
CA ARG A 225 6.21 -0.11 11.19
C ARG A 225 6.00 -0.71 9.80
N ILE A 226 6.77 -1.74 9.47
CA ILE A 226 6.67 -2.43 8.18
C ILE A 226 6.07 -3.81 8.39
N GLY A 227 4.91 -4.06 7.76
CA GLY A 227 4.25 -5.37 7.77
C GLY A 227 4.71 -6.22 6.57
N PRO A 228 4.86 -7.55 6.73
CA PRO A 228 5.28 -8.43 5.64
C PRO A 228 4.27 -8.44 4.49
N THR A 229 4.75 -8.72 3.27
CA THR A 229 3.89 -8.89 2.09
C THR A 229 2.95 -10.07 2.28
N VAL A 230 1.64 -9.82 2.26
CA VAL A 230 0.63 -10.89 2.23
C VAL A 230 0.50 -11.41 0.80
N ARG A 231 0.55 -12.73 0.64
CA ARG A 231 0.51 -13.42 -0.64
C ARG A 231 -0.68 -14.37 -0.71
N GLN A 232 -1.13 -14.64 -1.92
CA GLN A 232 -2.07 -15.75 -2.19
C GLN A 232 -1.34 -17.09 -2.09
N PRO A 233 -2.06 -18.23 -1.98
CA PRO A 233 -1.43 -19.56 -1.87
C PRO A 233 -0.48 -19.92 -3.02
N ASP A 234 -0.72 -19.35 -4.20
CA ASP A 234 0.14 -19.50 -5.40
C ASP A 234 1.37 -18.57 -5.40
N GLY A 235 1.57 -17.78 -4.35
CA GLY A 235 2.71 -16.90 -4.17
C GLY A 235 2.53 -15.48 -4.74
N LEU A 236 1.41 -15.18 -5.40
CA LEU A 236 1.15 -13.83 -5.91
C LEU A 236 0.98 -12.84 -4.75
N ALA A 237 1.76 -11.75 -4.77
CA ALA A 237 1.57 -10.65 -3.81
C ALA A 237 0.17 -10.02 -3.98
N LEU A 238 -0.55 -9.83 -2.87
CA LEU A 238 -1.87 -9.19 -2.91
C LEU A 238 -1.74 -7.73 -3.34
N SER A 239 -2.58 -7.33 -4.29
CA SER A 239 -2.62 -5.98 -4.83
C SER A 239 -4.03 -5.67 -5.33
N SER A 240 -4.50 -4.44 -5.15
CA SER A 240 -5.72 -3.95 -5.79
C SER A 240 -5.66 -4.11 -7.32
N ARG A 241 -4.46 -3.96 -7.91
CA ARG A 241 -4.22 -4.13 -9.35
C ARG A 241 -4.34 -5.57 -9.87
N ASN A 242 -4.44 -6.57 -9.00
CA ASN A 242 -4.65 -7.95 -9.45
C ASN A 242 -6.03 -8.15 -10.10
N ALA A 243 -7.00 -7.28 -9.81
CA ALA A 243 -8.33 -7.31 -10.42
C ALA A 243 -8.32 -7.09 -11.94
N TYR A 244 -7.27 -6.44 -12.47
CA TYR A 244 -7.15 -6.16 -13.91
C TYR A 244 -6.61 -7.36 -14.70
N LEU A 245 -5.92 -8.32 -14.06
CA LEU A 245 -5.17 -9.36 -14.78
C LEU A 245 -6.03 -10.33 -15.61
N GLY A 246 -7.29 -10.55 -15.22
CA GLY A 246 -8.04 -11.68 -15.79
C GLY A 246 -7.42 -13.03 -15.44
N THR A 247 -7.88 -14.11 -16.08
CA THR A 247 -7.41 -15.47 -15.76
C THR A 247 -5.99 -15.73 -16.28
N ARG A 248 -5.74 -15.46 -17.57
CA ARG A 248 -4.50 -15.85 -18.23
C ARG A 248 -3.30 -15.01 -17.82
N ARG A 249 -3.43 -13.67 -17.79
CA ARG A 249 -2.33 -12.80 -17.34
C ARG A 249 -2.02 -13.02 -15.86
N ARG A 250 -3.00 -13.40 -15.04
CA ARG A 250 -2.75 -13.79 -13.65
C ARG A 250 -1.85 -15.02 -13.58
N ALA A 251 -2.19 -16.07 -14.33
CA ALA A 251 -1.41 -17.32 -14.33
C ALA A 251 0.03 -17.08 -14.78
N VAL A 252 0.23 -16.33 -15.88
CA VAL A 252 1.57 -15.99 -16.37
C VAL A 252 2.29 -15.00 -15.45
N GLY A 253 1.57 -14.05 -14.85
CA GLY A 253 2.12 -13.03 -13.95
C GLY A 253 2.78 -13.58 -12.68
N LEU A 254 2.53 -14.84 -12.32
CA LEU A 254 3.29 -15.56 -11.28
C LEU A 254 4.80 -15.62 -11.57
N VAL A 255 5.22 -15.40 -12.84
CA VAL A 255 6.62 -15.37 -13.27
C VAL A 255 7.47 -14.41 -12.42
N LEU A 256 6.94 -13.27 -11.99
CA LEU A 256 7.69 -12.32 -11.16
C LEU A 256 8.03 -12.94 -9.80
N SER A 257 7.03 -13.51 -9.12
CA SER A 257 7.24 -14.18 -7.82
C SER A 257 8.19 -15.37 -7.98
N GLN A 258 8.03 -16.19 -9.02
CA GLN A 258 8.90 -17.33 -9.30
C GLN A 258 10.35 -16.90 -9.56
N ALA A 259 10.56 -15.83 -10.34
CA ALA A 259 11.89 -15.30 -10.64
C ALA A 259 12.60 -14.78 -9.39
N LEU A 260 11.89 -14.03 -8.53
CA LEU A 260 12.45 -13.53 -7.27
C LEU A 260 12.82 -14.68 -6.32
N HIS A 261 11.98 -15.71 -6.19
CA HIS A 261 12.29 -16.87 -5.35
C HIS A 261 13.45 -17.72 -5.92
N ALA A 262 13.62 -17.79 -7.24
CA ALA A 262 14.78 -18.44 -7.85
C ALA A 262 16.08 -17.71 -7.51
N ALA A 263 16.05 -16.37 -7.52
CA ALA A 263 17.19 -15.54 -7.13
C ALA A 263 17.45 -15.57 -5.62
N GLU A 264 16.40 -15.58 -4.79
CA GLU A 264 16.53 -15.83 -3.34
C GLU A 264 17.15 -17.21 -3.07
N LYS A 265 16.71 -18.25 -3.78
CA LYS A 265 17.30 -19.59 -3.66
C LYS A 265 18.78 -19.57 -4.03
N ALA A 266 19.16 -18.91 -5.12
CA ALA A 266 20.57 -18.76 -5.48
C ALA A 266 21.38 -18.08 -4.36
N HIS A 267 20.81 -17.07 -3.69
CA HIS A 267 21.44 -16.50 -2.51
C HIS A 267 21.53 -17.51 -1.35
N ARG A 268 20.44 -18.21 -1.00
CA ARG A 268 20.42 -19.25 0.05
C ARG A 268 21.48 -20.33 -0.19
N ASP A 269 21.72 -20.70 -1.45
CA ASP A 269 22.76 -21.64 -1.88
C ASP A 269 24.20 -21.04 -1.84
N GLY A 270 24.37 -19.86 -1.25
CA GLY A 270 25.67 -19.24 -0.97
C GLY A 270 26.16 -18.25 -2.04
N LYS A 271 25.37 -17.95 -3.07
CA LYS A 271 25.76 -16.92 -4.05
C LYS A 271 25.59 -15.53 -3.43
N VAL A 272 26.57 -14.66 -3.68
CA VAL A 272 26.57 -13.25 -3.24
C VAL A 272 26.75 -12.27 -4.41
N SER A 273 27.21 -12.75 -5.56
CA SER A 273 27.35 -11.93 -6.77
C SER A 273 26.01 -11.71 -7.46
N ARG A 274 25.74 -10.46 -7.84
CA ARG A 274 24.59 -10.01 -8.63
C ARG A 274 24.40 -10.82 -9.90
N GLN A 275 25.48 -11.15 -10.59
CA GLN A 275 25.42 -11.92 -11.84
C GLN A 275 24.76 -13.29 -11.63
N HIS A 276 25.13 -14.00 -10.57
CA HIS A 276 24.59 -15.33 -10.24
C HIS A 276 23.15 -15.24 -9.73
N ILE A 277 22.88 -14.29 -8.83
CA ILE A 277 21.56 -14.11 -8.21
C ILE A 277 20.53 -13.69 -9.26
N LEU A 278 20.80 -12.59 -9.98
CA LEU A 278 19.88 -12.13 -11.03
C LEU A 278 19.88 -13.05 -12.25
N GLY A 279 20.96 -13.82 -12.47
CA GLY A 279 21.01 -14.86 -13.49
C GLY A 279 19.96 -15.95 -13.25
N ALA A 280 19.68 -16.31 -12.00
CA ALA A 280 18.62 -17.27 -11.66
C ALA A 280 17.22 -16.70 -11.97
N ALA A 281 16.96 -15.43 -11.62
CA ALA A 281 15.72 -14.76 -11.98
C ALA A 281 15.51 -14.67 -13.50
N ARG A 282 16.55 -14.24 -14.24
CA ARG A 282 16.50 -14.13 -15.71
C ARG A 282 16.17 -15.45 -16.40
N LYS A 283 16.78 -16.56 -15.95
CA LYS A 283 16.45 -17.90 -16.48
C LYS A 283 14.97 -18.23 -16.37
N VAL A 284 14.32 -17.86 -15.26
CA VAL A 284 12.88 -18.08 -15.07
C VAL A 284 12.05 -17.21 -16.01
N THR A 285 12.37 -15.92 -16.13
CA THR A 285 11.65 -15.01 -17.03
C THR A 285 11.82 -15.40 -18.48
N ASP A 286 13.04 -15.74 -18.91
CA ASP A 286 13.36 -16.09 -20.29
C ASP A 286 12.67 -17.39 -20.71
N ALA A 287 12.69 -18.40 -19.83
CA ALA A 287 12.00 -19.67 -20.05
C ALA A 287 10.49 -19.47 -20.18
N LYS A 288 9.87 -18.70 -19.28
CA LYS A 288 8.43 -18.43 -19.34
C LYS A 288 8.06 -17.62 -20.58
N LEU A 289 8.86 -16.64 -20.96
CA LEU A 289 8.60 -15.86 -22.17
C LEU A 289 8.75 -16.70 -23.44
N SER A 290 9.75 -17.59 -23.50
CA SER A 290 9.92 -18.53 -24.61
C SER A 290 8.74 -19.52 -24.71
N GLU A 291 8.28 -20.05 -23.58
CA GLU A 291 7.08 -20.90 -23.51
C GLU A 291 5.87 -20.16 -24.09
N GLN A 292 5.60 -18.94 -23.63
CA GLN A 292 4.44 -18.15 -24.09
C GLN A 292 4.54 -17.76 -25.57
N LYS A 293 5.75 -17.46 -26.08
CA LYS A 293 5.96 -17.18 -27.51
C LYS A 293 5.75 -18.39 -28.41
N GLY A 294 5.91 -19.61 -27.89
CA GLY A 294 5.63 -20.86 -28.60
C GLY A 294 4.14 -21.22 -28.70
N LEU A 295 3.28 -20.56 -27.91
CA LEU A 295 1.83 -20.77 -27.92
C LEU A 295 1.15 -19.90 -28.99
N LYS A 296 -0.08 -20.30 -29.37
CA LYS A 296 -0.94 -19.50 -30.25
C LYS A 296 -1.38 -18.20 -29.54
N PRO A 297 -1.69 -17.12 -30.29
CA PRO A 297 -2.22 -15.88 -29.70
C PRO A 297 -3.42 -16.11 -28.77
N SER A 298 -4.32 -17.01 -29.17
CA SER A 298 -5.50 -17.42 -28.39
C SER A 298 -5.20 -18.11 -27.06
N ASP A 299 -3.96 -18.57 -26.81
CA ASP A 299 -3.59 -19.36 -25.63
C ASP A 299 -2.50 -18.70 -24.77
N ARG A 300 -1.88 -17.62 -25.26
CA ARG A 300 -0.73 -16.97 -24.61
C ARG A 300 -1.09 -15.68 -23.90
N ALA A 301 -0.27 -15.30 -22.92
CA ALA A 301 -0.20 -13.96 -22.38
C ALA A 301 1.27 -13.54 -22.30
N LEU A 302 1.59 -12.38 -22.87
CA LEU A 302 2.95 -11.85 -22.91
C LEU A 302 3.19 -10.85 -21.78
N PHE A 303 4.47 -10.67 -21.45
CA PHE A 303 4.90 -9.74 -20.43
C PHE A 303 6.26 -9.12 -20.77
N GLU A 304 6.51 -7.95 -20.18
CA GLU A 304 7.80 -7.26 -20.25
C GLU A 304 8.37 -7.13 -18.85
N VAL A 305 9.65 -7.48 -18.69
CA VAL A 305 10.39 -7.18 -17.46
C VAL A 305 10.79 -5.72 -17.51
N ASP A 306 10.22 -4.91 -16.62
CA ASP A 306 10.61 -3.50 -16.47
C ASP A 306 11.97 -3.41 -15.79
N TYR A 307 12.10 -4.10 -14.65
CA TYR A 307 13.39 -4.34 -14.02
C TYR A 307 13.34 -5.55 -13.06
N ILE A 308 14.50 -6.15 -12.80
CA ILE A 308 14.76 -6.99 -11.63
C ILE A 308 16.09 -6.53 -11.06
N SER A 309 16.09 -6.10 -9.81
CA SER A 309 17.21 -5.45 -9.15
C SER A 309 17.66 -6.20 -7.91
N LEU A 310 18.96 -6.10 -7.64
CA LEU A 310 19.59 -6.42 -6.37
C LEU A 310 20.23 -5.13 -5.85
N ALA A 311 19.69 -4.61 -4.75
CA ALA A 311 20.06 -3.30 -4.22
C ALA A 311 20.36 -3.32 -2.72
N ASP A 312 21.18 -2.36 -2.29
CA ASP A 312 21.46 -2.07 -0.90
C ASP A 312 20.17 -1.67 -0.15
N PRO A 313 19.93 -2.19 1.07
CA PRO A 313 18.65 -2.01 1.75
C PRO A 313 18.37 -0.58 2.25
N GLU A 314 19.38 0.29 2.31
CA GLU A 314 19.23 1.66 2.81
C GLU A 314 19.36 2.71 1.71
N SER A 315 20.40 2.58 0.87
CA SER A 315 20.71 3.53 -0.19
C SER A 315 19.95 3.22 -1.49
N LEU A 316 19.44 2.00 -1.64
CA LEU A 316 18.84 1.48 -2.88
C LEU A 316 19.78 1.55 -4.08
N ASP A 317 21.09 1.70 -3.86
CA ASP A 317 22.07 1.53 -4.91
C ASP A 317 22.14 0.07 -5.33
N GLU A 318 22.19 -0.17 -6.63
CA GLU A 318 22.41 -1.52 -7.14
C GLU A 318 23.81 -1.98 -6.76
N VAL A 319 23.91 -3.21 -6.25
CA VAL A 319 25.18 -3.77 -5.76
C VAL A 319 25.62 -4.95 -6.61
N ASP A 320 26.90 -5.00 -6.97
CA ASP A 320 27.47 -6.13 -7.71
C ASP A 320 27.71 -7.36 -6.82
N THR A 321 27.95 -7.13 -5.52
CA THR A 321 28.13 -8.18 -4.51
C THR A 321 27.40 -7.79 -3.24
N ILE A 322 26.68 -8.75 -2.64
CA ILE A 322 25.99 -8.55 -1.35
C ILE A 322 27.02 -8.49 -0.22
N ASP A 323 26.98 -7.41 0.55
CA ASP A 323 27.54 -7.39 1.90
C ASP A 323 26.64 -8.24 2.81
N THR A 324 27.11 -9.43 3.18
CA THR A 324 26.33 -10.38 3.96
C THR A 324 25.97 -9.87 5.35
N SER A 325 26.72 -8.90 5.90
CA SER A 325 26.41 -8.30 7.20
C SER A 325 25.23 -7.31 7.14
N ARG A 326 24.90 -6.81 5.95
CA ARG A 326 23.81 -5.85 5.71
C ARG A 326 22.63 -6.47 4.97
N GLY A 327 22.86 -7.55 4.23
CA GLY A 327 21.85 -8.16 3.37
C GLY A 327 21.59 -7.32 2.11
N ALA A 328 20.46 -7.55 1.46
CA ALA A 328 20.07 -6.86 0.23
C ALA A 328 18.55 -6.87 0.01
N ILE A 329 18.07 -6.04 -0.90
CA ILE A 329 16.70 -6.08 -1.41
C ILE A 329 16.74 -6.65 -2.82
N LEU A 330 16.01 -7.75 -3.04
CA LEU A 330 15.58 -8.14 -4.38
C LEU A 330 14.24 -7.49 -4.65
N SER A 331 14.12 -6.74 -5.73
CA SER A 331 12.84 -6.19 -6.19
C SER A 331 12.71 -6.35 -7.69
N GLY A 332 11.48 -6.37 -8.17
CA GLY A 332 11.24 -6.39 -9.61
C GLY A 332 9.86 -5.91 -9.97
N ALA A 333 9.74 -5.52 -11.23
CA ALA A 333 8.48 -5.12 -11.84
C ALA A 333 8.31 -5.78 -13.21
N VAL A 334 7.11 -6.28 -13.47
CA VAL A 334 6.72 -6.88 -14.74
C VAL A 334 5.44 -6.22 -15.24
N LYS A 335 5.41 -5.85 -16.51
CA LYS A 335 4.21 -5.37 -17.21
C LYS A 335 3.56 -6.54 -17.93
N MET A 336 2.40 -6.98 -17.46
CA MET A 336 1.57 -7.93 -18.20
C MET A 336 0.88 -7.18 -19.33
N LEU A 337 1.15 -7.56 -20.58
CA LEU A 337 0.56 -6.93 -21.75
C LEU A 337 -0.91 -7.36 -21.89
N PRO A 338 -1.75 -6.59 -22.61
CA PRO A 338 -3.03 -7.09 -23.09
C PRO A 338 -2.86 -8.43 -23.82
N ILE A 339 -3.82 -9.34 -23.66
CA ILE A 339 -3.89 -10.55 -24.47
C ILE A 339 -4.15 -10.19 -25.93
N GLU A 340 -3.52 -10.94 -26.83
CA GLU A 340 -3.63 -10.66 -28.26
C GLU A 340 -4.96 -11.17 -28.84
N GLU A 341 -5.47 -12.28 -28.32
CA GLU A 341 -6.72 -12.88 -28.77
C GLU A 341 -7.45 -13.52 -27.57
N ALA A 342 -8.66 -13.02 -27.30
CA ALA A 342 -9.52 -13.52 -26.23
C ALA A 342 -10.27 -14.78 -26.66
N GLN A 343 -10.33 -15.78 -25.77
CA GLN A 343 -11.20 -16.93 -25.97
C GLN A 343 -12.65 -16.58 -25.62
N THR A 344 -13.61 -17.26 -26.26
CA THR A 344 -15.04 -17.10 -25.95
C THR A 344 -15.31 -17.39 -24.48
N GLY A 345 -15.86 -16.41 -23.75
CA GLY A 345 -16.16 -16.53 -22.32
C GLY A 345 -14.96 -16.33 -21.38
N GLU A 346 -13.80 -15.93 -21.90
CA GLU A 346 -12.62 -15.70 -21.07
C GLU A 346 -12.79 -14.48 -20.14
N LYS A 347 -12.34 -14.63 -18.90
CA LYS A 347 -12.34 -13.54 -17.93
C LYS A 347 -11.12 -12.65 -18.13
N LEU A 348 -11.35 -11.45 -18.70
CA LEU A 348 -10.34 -10.46 -19.07
C LEU A 348 -9.88 -9.51 -17.94
N GLY A 349 -10.53 -9.60 -16.76
CA GLY A 349 -10.29 -8.69 -15.65
C GLY A 349 -10.95 -7.33 -15.85
N VAL A 350 -10.73 -6.41 -14.90
CA VAL A 350 -11.28 -5.04 -14.98
C VAL A 350 -10.66 -4.28 -16.15
N GLY A 351 -11.48 -3.54 -16.91
CA GLY A 351 -11.02 -2.75 -18.06
C GLY A 351 -10.90 -3.52 -19.37
N ASP A 352 -11.53 -4.70 -19.46
CA ASP A 352 -11.61 -5.56 -20.65
C ASP A 352 -10.23 -5.82 -21.28
N ASP A 353 -9.21 -6.01 -20.42
CA ASP A 353 -7.84 -6.31 -20.81
C ASP A 353 -7.11 -5.23 -21.63
N LYS A 354 -7.74 -4.08 -21.89
CA LYS A 354 -7.22 -3.02 -22.78
C LYS A 354 -5.92 -2.35 -22.32
N ILE A 355 -5.57 -2.45 -21.04
CA ILE A 355 -4.39 -1.81 -20.46
C ILE A 355 -3.41 -2.85 -19.92
N ALA A 356 -2.12 -2.56 -20.07
CA ALA A 356 -1.07 -3.34 -19.44
C ALA A 356 -1.17 -3.22 -17.91
N VAL A 357 -0.94 -4.32 -17.20
CA VAL A 357 -0.99 -4.37 -15.74
C VAL A 357 0.43 -4.51 -15.21
N ARG A 358 0.90 -3.48 -14.50
CA ARG A 358 2.24 -3.47 -13.91
C ARG A 358 2.22 -4.07 -12.51
N LEU A 359 2.84 -5.23 -12.36
CA LEU A 359 3.04 -5.95 -11.11
C LEU A 359 4.40 -5.57 -10.52
N ILE A 360 4.46 -5.49 -9.19
CA ILE A 360 5.71 -5.29 -8.44
C ILE A 360 5.77 -6.31 -7.31
N ASP A 361 6.98 -6.73 -6.97
CA ASP A 361 7.22 -7.65 -5.87
C ASP A 361 8.65 -7.49 -5.35
N ASN A 362 8.91 -7.99 -4.14
CA ASN A 362 10.23 -7.98 -3.52
C ASN A 362 10.44 -9.10 -2.51
N ILE A 363 11.72 -9.38 -2.22
CA ILE A 363 12.21 -10.25 -1.17
C ILE A 363 13.36 -9.52 -0.45
N ILE A 364 13.30 -9.46 0.88
CA ILE A 364 14.40 -8.97 1.70
C ILE A 364 15.36 -10.13 1.96
N LEU A 365 16.60 -10.00 1.50
CA LEU A 365 17.67 -10.92 1.84
C LEU A 365 18.28 -10.47 3.16
N SER A 366 17.93 -11.17 4.24
CA SER A 366 18.38 -10.82 5.58
C SER A 366 19.92 -10.92 5.73
N PRO A 367 20.52 -10.07 6.59
CA PRO A 367 21.89 -10.24 7.03
C PRO A 367 22.18 -11.66 7.52
N ARG A 368 23.36 -12.20 7.17
CA ARG A 368 23.94 -13.39 7.78
C ARG A 368 24.96 -12.92 8.81
N LYS A 369 24.77 -13.38 10.05
CA LYS A 369 25.73 -13.15 11.14
C LYS A 369 26.98 -13.99 10.94
#